data_AF-A0A8D7B994-F1
#
_entry.id   AF-A0A8D7B994-F1
#
_cell.length_a   1.000
_cell.length_b   1.000
_cell.length_c   1.000
_cell.angle_alpha   90.00
_cell.angle_beta   90.00
_cell.angle_gamma   90.00
#
_symmetry.space_group_name_H-M   'P 1'
#
loop_
_entity.id
_entity.type
_entity.pdbx_description
1 polymer ?
#
loop_
_entity_poly.entity_id
_entity_poly.type
_entity_poly.pdbx_seq_one_letter_code
_entity_poly.pdbx_strand_id
1 'polypeptide(L)'
;MKAWERSDRLSLMFIRMTIANNIKTSLPTATSAKEYLKVIEDRFKSADKSLAGTLMKELATAQYDGTRGIQDHILNMADIAAKLKTLGMNVDESFLV
;
A
#
# COMPACT_ATOMS: atom_id res chain seq x y z
N MET A 1 6.30 -36.83 -4.24
CA MET A 1 6.01 -35.84 -5.30
C MET A 1 4.52 -35.53 -5.41
N LYS A 2 3.65 -36.49 -5.74
CA LYS A 2 2.19 -36.29 -5.90
C LYS A 2 1.46 -35.63 -4.72
N ALA A 3 1.82 -35.96 -3.48
CA ALA A 3 1.22 -35.35 -2.29
C ALA A 3 1.58 -33.86 -2.13
N TRP A 4 2.82 -33.49 -2.47
CA TRP A 4 3.30 -32.12 -2.44
C TRP A 4 2.61 -31.26 -3.51
N GLU A 5 2.52 -31.76 -4.75
CA GLU A 5 1.80 -31.10 -5.84
C GLU A 5 0.32 -30.90 -5.51
N ARG A 6 -0.33 -31.90 -4.91
CA ARG A 6 -1.72 -31.77 -4.46
C ARG A 6 -1.86 -30.70 -3.38
N SER A 7 -0.95 -30.68 -2.41
CA SER A 7 -0.96 -29.69 -1.33
C SER A 7 -0.77 -28.28 -1.88
N ASP A 8 0.22 -28.07 -2.74
CA ASP A 8 0.51 -26.77 -3.36
C ASP A 8 -0.68 -26.25 -4.19
N ARG A 9 -1.32 -27.13 -4.98
CA ARG A 9 -2.54 -26.80 -5.74
C ARG A 9 -3.68 -26.35 -4.82
N LEU A 10 -3.90 -27.06 -3.71
CA LEU A 10 -4.94 -26.70 -2.73
C LEU A 10 -4.62 -25.36 -2.08
N SER A 11 -3.38 -25.16 -1.60
CA SER A 11 -2.94 -23.88 -1.03
C SER A 11 -3.16 -22.72 -1.99
N LEU A 12 -2.81 -22.88 -3.27
CA LEU A 12 -3.03 -21.86 -4.30
C LEU A 12 -4.52 -21.53 -4.48
N MET A 13 -5.40 -22.54 -4.47
CA MET A 13 -6.85 -22.32 -4.54
C MET A 13 -7.38 -21.55 -3.33
N PHE A 14 -6.94 -21.92 -2.12
CA PHE A 14 -7.33 -21.22 -0.89
C PHE A 14 -6.91 -19.76 -0.92
N ILE A 15 -5.65 -19.45 -1.25
CA ILE A 15 -5.14 -18.08 -1.34
C ILE A 15 -5.97 -17.26 -2.35
N ARG A 16 -6.27 -17.83 -3.53
CA ARG A 16 -7.10 -17.17 -4.55
C ARG A 16 -8.54 -16.92 -4.11
N MET A 17 -9.07 -17.74 -3.20
CA MET A 17 -10.44 -17.61 -2.70
C MET A 17 -10.56 -16.55 -1.59
N THR A 18 -9.49 -16.31 -0.83
CA THR A 18 -9.47 -15.32 0.25
C THR A 18 -9.22 -13.89 -0.24
N ILE A 19 -8.65 -13.72 -1.43
CA ILE A 19 -8.34 -12.40 -1.99
C ILE A 19 -9.57 -11.80 -2.67
N ALA A 20 -9.84 -10.52 -2.39
CA ALA A 20 -10.92 -9.77 -3.01
C ALA A 20 -10.81 -9.79 -4.54
N ASN A 21 -11.94 -9.95 -5.23
CA ASN A 21 -11.97 -10.18 -6.68
C ASN A 21 -11.29 -9.06 -7.48
N ASN A 22 -11.44 -7.80 -7.07
CA ASN A 22 -10.82 -6.64 -7.71
C ASN A 22 -9.28 -6.66 -7.64
N ILE A 23 -8.71 -7.23 -6.56
CA ILE A 23 -7.27 -7.39 -6.41
C ILE A 23 -6.82 -8.58 -7.26
N LYS A 24 -7.52 -9.71 -7.16
CA LYS A 24 -7.21 -10.95 -7.86
C LYS A 24 -7.10 -10.78 -9.37
N THR A 25 -8.01 -10.03 -10.00
CA THR A 25 -7.99 -9.78 -11.46
C THR A 25 -6.78 -8.96 -11.91
N SER A 26 -6.15 -8.23 -10.99
CA SER A 26 -4.98 -7.40 -11.28
C SER A 26 -3.64 -8.11 -11.04
N LEU A 27 -3.65 -9.31 -10.45
CA LEU A 27 -2.45 -10.09 -10.16
C LEU A 27 -2.11 -11.02 -11.33
N PRO A 28 -0.83 -11.10 -11.74
CA PRO A 28 -0.34 -12.14 -12.66
C PRO A 28 -0.70 -13.55 -12.19
N THR A 29 -0.78 -14.47 -13.15
CA THR A 29 -0.93 -15.89 -12.84
C THR A 29 0.37 -16.45 -12.27
N ALA A 30 0.26 -17.45 -11.40
CA ALA A 30 1.38 -18.16 -10.79
C ALA A 30 1.08 -19.67 -10.76
N THR A 31 2.14 -20.47 -10.80
CA THR A 31 2.03 -21.93 -10.91
C THR A 31 2.06 -22.63 -9.55
N SER A 32 2.66 -21.98 -8.55
CA SER A 32 2.69 -22.47 -7.17
C SER A 32 2.12 -21.48 -6.16
N ALA A 33 1.76 -21.98 -4.98
CA ALA A 33 1.28 -21.13 -3.88
C ALA A 33 2.36 -20.12 -3.46
N LYS A 34 3.62 -20.55 -3.40
CA LYS A 34 4.76 -19.70 -3.04
C LYS A 34 4.98 -18.55 -4.02
N GLU A 35 4.96 -18.84 -5.32
CA GLU A 35 5.06 -17.80 -6.36
C GLU A 35 3.91 -16.81 -6.26
N TYR A 36 2.68 -17.30 -6.02
CA TYR A 36 1.52 -16.43 -5.93
C TYR A 36 1.60 -15.49 -4.72
N LEU A 37 2.06 -15.99 -3.56
CA LEU A 37 2.31 -15.14 -2.39
C LEU A 37 3.35 -14.06 -2.67
N LYS A 38 4.42 -14.39 -3.41
CA LYS A 38 5.42 -13.40 -3.82
C LYS A 38 4.84 -12.34 -4.74
N VAL A 39 4.01 -12.73 -5.72
CA VAL A 39 3.31 -11.80 -6.62
C VAL A 39 2.41 -10.84 -5.84
N ILE A 40 1.72 -11.35 -4.82
CA ILE A 40 0.90 -10.53 -3.92
C ILE A 40 1.78 -9.54 -3.15
N GLU A 41 2.83 -10.02 -2.49
CA GLU A 41 3.75 -9.21 -1.72
C GLU A 41 4.36 -8.07 -2.57
N ASP A 42 4.88 -8.40 -3.76
CA ASP A 42 5.49 -7.43 -4.66
C ASP A 42 4.47 -6.37 -5.15
N ARG A 43 3.21 -6.78 -5.39
CA ARG A 43 2.15 -5.84 -5.76
C ARG A 43 1.84 -4.84 -4.65
N PHE A 44 1.74 -5.30 -3.40
CA PHE A 44 1.46 -4.41 -2.27
C PHE A 44 2.63 -3.48 -1.98
N LYS A 45 3.89 -3.96 -2.03
CA LYS A 45 5.07 -3.09 -1.94
C LYS A 45 5.06 -1.98 -2.98
N SER A 46 4.71 -2.29 -4.23
CA SER A 46 4.61 -1.29 -5.30
C SER A 46 3.46 -0.30 -5.06
N ALA A 47 2.31 -0.77 -4.55
CA ALA A 47 1.17 0.08 -4.24
C ALA A 47 1.49 1.04 -3.09
N ASP A 48 2.09 0.53 -2.00
CA ASP A 48 2.51 1.33 -0.84
C ASP A 48 3.53 2.39 -1.25
N LYS A 49 4.51 2.03 -2.09
CA LYS A 49 5.48 2.99 -2.64
C LYS A 49 4.82 4.08 -3.48
N SER A 50 3.85 3.72 -4.32
CA SER A 50 3.09 4.68 -5.14
C SER A 50 2.25 5.63 -4.27
N LEU A 51 1.60 5.09 -3.23
CA LEU A 51 0.83 5.87 -2.27
C LEU A 51 1.73 6.82 -1.49
N ALA A 52 2.87 6.33 -0.99
CA ALA A 52 3.87 7.14 -0.30
C ALA A 52 4.35 8.32 -1.18
N GLY A 53 4.64 8.08 -2.47
CA GLY A 53 5.02 9.14 -3.39
C GLY A 53 3.91 10.17 -3.65
N THR A 54 2.65 9.71 -3.67
CA THR A 54 1.48 10.60 -3.82
C THR A 54 1.30 11.50 -2.59
N LEU A 55 1.36 10.91 -1.39
CA LEU A 55 1.25 11.64 -0.13
C LEU A 55 2.41 12.62 0.07
N MET A 56 3.65 12.25 -0.31
CA MET A 56 4.79 13.17 -0.28
C MET A 56 4.59 14.37 -1.22
N LYS A 57 4.06 14.12 -2.42
CA LYS A 57 3.73 15.20 -3.36
C LYS A 57 2.66 16.12 -2.76
N GLU A 58 1.61 15.54 -2.19
CA GLU A 58 0.54 16.28 -1.53
C GLU A 58 1.11 17.16 -0.41
N LEU A 59 1.90 16.58 0.51
CA LEU A 59 2.58 17.28 1.59
C LEU A 59 3.43 18.45 1.08
N ALA A 60 4.28 18.22 0.08
CA ALA A 60 5.17 19.23 -0.48
C ALA A 60 4.42 20.39 -1.17
N THR A 61 3.19 20.16 -1.61
CA THR A 61 2.34 21.16 -2.28
C THR A 61 1.27 21.77 -1.38
N ALA A 62 1.10 21.25 -0.16
CA ALA A 62 0.10 21.70 0.80
C ALA A 62 0.57 23.01 1.46
N GLN A 63 0.51 24.10 0.71
CA GLN A 63 0.73 25.45 1.23
C GLN A 63 -0.57 26.01 1.81
N TYR A 64 -0.44 26.83 2.85
CA TYR A 64 -1.58 27.55 3.40
C TYR A 64 -2.02 28.65 2.42
N ASP A 65 -3.25 28.54 1.90
CA ASP A 65 -3.80 29.47 0.91
C ASP A 65 -4.60 30.63 1.52
N GLY A 66 -4.73 30.69 2.85
CA GLY A 66 -5.50 31.70 3.56
C GLY A 66 -7.01 31.59 3.44
N THR A 67 -7.53 30.60 2.72
CA THR A 67 -8.98 30.41 2.49
C THR A 67 -9.61 29.46 3.51
N ARG A 68 -8.87 28.44 3.96
CA ARG A 68 -9.28 27.51 5.03
C ARG A 68 -8.74 27.97 6.37
N GLY A 69 -9.34 27.49 7.46
CA GLY A 69 -8.83 27.77 8.81
C GLY A 69 -7.42 27.19 9.00
N ILE A 70 -6.55 27.92 9.71
CA ILE A 70 -5.18 27.44 10.02
C ILE A 70 -5.18 26.10 10.76
N GLN A 71 -6.18 25.86 11.61
CA GLN A 71 -6.36 24.59 12.30
C GLN A 71 -6.63 23.44 11.33
N ASP A 72 -7.48 23.64 10.32
CA ASP A 72 -7.76 22.63 9.30
C ASP A 72 -6.51 22.33 8.47
N HIS A 73 -5.70 23.36 8.18
CA HIS A 73 -4.45 23.21 7.47
C HIS A 73 -3.43 22.37 8.26
N ILE A 74 -3.25 22.67 9.55
CA ILE A 74 -2.36 21.89 10.44
C ILE A 74 -2.84 20.44 10.56
N LEU A 75 -4.14 20.22 10.75
CA LEU A 75 -4.71 18.87 10.84
C LEU A 75 -4.48 18.07 9.55
N ASN A 76 -4.63 18.71 8.39
CA ASN A 76 -4.35 18.06 7.11
C ASN A 76 -2.88 17.66 6.97
N MET A 77 -1.95 18.56 7.31
CA MET A 77 -0.50 18.28 7.27
C MET A 77 -0.11 17.15 8.24
N ALA A 78 -0.67 17.15 9.44
CA ALA A 78 -0.45 16.11 10.45
C ALA A 78 -1.02 14.75 10.01
N ASP A 79 -2.19 14.72 9.38
CA ASP A 79 -2.80 13.49 8.86
C ASP A 79 -1.96 12.88 7.72
N ILE A 80 -1.47 13.69 6.78
CA ILE A 80 -0.58 13.22 5.72
C ILE A 80 0.72 12.66 6.32
N ALA A 81 1.34 13.36 7.27
CA ALA A 81 2.55 12.89 7.95
C ALA A 81 2.32 11.57 8.71
N ALA A 82 1.18 11.43 9.39
CA ALA A 82 0.81 10.19 10.07
C ALA A 82 0.64 9.02 9.09
N LYS A 83 0.00 9.24 7.94
CA LYS A 83 -0.13 8.23 6.87
C LYS A 83 1.23 7.85 6.25
N LEU A 84 2.14 8.81 6.09
CA LEU A 84 3.50 8.52 5.61
C LEU A 84 4.27 7.64 6.62
N LYS A 85 4.08 7.90 7.92
CA LYS A 85 4.69 7.11 9.00
C LYS A 85 4.21 5.66 9.02
N THR A 86 2.93 5.39 8.74
CA THR A 86 2.44 4.00 8.65
C THR A 86 3.02 3.24 7.46
N LEU A 87 3.47 3.97 6.42
CA LEU A 87 4.20 3.42 5.26
C LEU A 87 5.72 3.32 5.50
N GLY A 88 6.20 3.56 6.72
CA GLY A 88 7.60 3.48 7.09
C GLY A 88 8.43 4.71 6.72
N MET A 89 7.80 5.83 6.36
CA MET A 89 8.48 7.09 6.06
C MET A 89 8.27 8.10 7.19
N ASN A 90 9.35 8.46 7.89
CA ASN A 90 9.31 9.53 8.87
C ASN A 90 9.47 10.87 8.17
N VAL A 91 8.55 11.79 8.44
CA VAL A 91 8.62 13.18 7.99
C VAL A 91 9.27 14.00 9.10
N ASP A 92 10.27 14.81 8.74
CA ASP A 92 10.90 15.73 9.70
C ASP A 92 9.92 16.87 10.05
N GLU A 93 9.90 17.27 11.32
CA GLU A 93 9.04 18.36 11.80
C GLU A 93 9.29 19.67 11.05
N SER A 94 10.49 19.88 10.47
CA SER A 94 10.79 21.04 9.63
C SER A 94 9.97 21.12 8.34
N PHE A 95 9.36 20.02 7.91
CA PHE A 95 8.44 19.98 6.76
C PHE A 95 6.97 20.16 7.18
N LEU A 96 6.70 20.24 8.48
CA LEU A 96 5.37 20.49 9.04
C LEU A 96 5.24 21.98 9.37
N VAL A 97 3.99 22.45 9.53
CA VAL A 97 3.62 23.86 9.75
C VAL A 97 4.06 24.37 11.11
#